data_AF-A0A6V7ITW2-F1
#
_entry.id   AF-A0A6V7ITW2-F1
#
_cell.length_a   1.000
_cell.length_b   1.000
_cell.length_c   1.000
_cell.angle_alpha   90.00
_cell.angle_beta   90.00
_cell.angle_gamma   90.00
#
_symmetry.space_group_name_H-M   'P 1'
#
loop_
_entity.id
_entity.type
_entity.pdbx_description
1 polymer ?
#
loop_
_entity_poly.entity_id
_entity_poly.type
_entity_poly.pdbx_seq_one_letter_code
_entity_poly.pdbx_strand_id
1 'polypeptide(L)'
;GQFFFRVKFYVSDPSKLQEEYTRYQFYLQIRRDIVQGKLQVPANTACLIASFTVQSELGDYHPEEHGPGYLTRLQLIPGQTEEMERKISELHKLH
;
A
#
# COMPACT_ATOMS: atom_id res chain seq x y z
N GLY A 1 23.62 13.14 12.83
CA GLY A 1 22.71 12.02 13.08
C GLY A 1 21.48 12.21 12.23
N GLN A 2 21.03 11.18 11.51
CA GLN A 2 19.87 11.27 10.63
C GLN A 2 18.63 10.84 11.40
N PHE A 3 17.61 11.70 11.49
CA PHE A 3 16.34 11.40 12.15
C PHE A 3 15.32 10.98 11.10
N PHE A 4 14.54 9.94 11.39
CA PHE A 4 13.46 9.46 10.54
C PHE A 4 12.14 9.58 11.28
N PHE A 5 11.17 10.25 10.68
CA PHE A 5 9.79 10.23 11.16
C PHE A 5 9.25 8.80 11.03
N ARG A 6 8.73 8.22 12.12
CA ARG A 6 8.20 6.86 12.17
C ARG A 6 7.03 6.74 13.14
N VAL A 7 6.08 5.86 12.82
CA VAL A 7 5.07 5.42 13.79
C VAL A 7 5.71 4.48 14.78
N LYS A 8 5.52 4.75 16.07
CA LYS A 8 6.04 3.95 17.19
C LYS A 8 4.98 3.01 17.79
N PHE A 9 3.70 3.33 17.63
CA PHE A 9 2.58 2.58 18.19
C PHE A 9 1.54 2.33 17.11
N TYR A 10 1.29 1.06 16.80
CA TYR A 10 0.27 0.65 15.84
C TYR A 10 -1.09 0.58 16.54
N VAL A 11 -2.07 1.35 16.06
CA VAL A 11 -3.47 1.18 16.47
C VAL A 11 -4.06 -0.05 15.78
N SER A 12 -4.80 -0.86 16.53
CA SER A 12 -5.50 -2.04 16.00
C SER A 12 -6.71 -1.70 15.13
N ASP A 13 -7.18 -0.45 15.18
CA ASP A 13 -8.27 0.06 14.36
C ASP A 13 -7.89 1.44 13.79
N PRO A 14 -7.64 1.55 12.47
CA PRO A 14 -7.29 2.82 11.81
C PRO A 14 -8.41 3.87 11.91
N SER A 15 -9.65 3.45 12.13
CA SER A 15 -10.83 4.32 12.29
C SER A 15 -10.76 5.19 13.53
N LYS A 16 -9.93 4.80 14.52
CA LYS A 16 -9.70 5.55 15.76
C LYS A 16 -8.78 6.75 15.58
N LEU A 17 -8.11 6.86 14.44
CA LEU A 17 -7.32 8.03 14.09
C LEU A 17 -8.26 9.10 13.51
N GLN A 18 -8.57 10.10 14.33
CA GLN A 18 -9.54 11.16 13.97
C GLN A 18 -9.03 12.06 12.83
N GLU A 19 -7.72 12.29 12.77
CA GLU A 19 -7.11 13.15 11.77
C GLU A 19 -6.70 12.38 10.51
N GLU A 20 -7.11 12.88 9.36
CA GLU A 20 -6.76 12.35 8.03
C GLU A 20 -5.25 12.35 7.79
N TYR A 21 -4.54 13.40 8.21
CA TYR A 21 -3.09 13.48 8.11
C TYR A 21 -2.39 12.38 8.93
N THR A 22 -2.88 12.13 10.15
CA THR A 22 -2.32 11.08 11.02
C THR A 22 -2.62 9.69 10.46
N ARG A 23 -3.79 9.47 9.83
CA ARG A 23 -4.10 8.24 9.08
C ARG A 23 -3.16 8.03 7.88
N TYR A 24 -2.89 9.09 7.13
CA TYR A 24 -1.97 9.01 6.00
C TYR A 24 -0.53 8.69 6.44
N GLN A 25 -0.04 9.34 7.51
CA GLN A 25 1.27 9.02 8.08
C GLN A 25 1.34 7.57 8.62
N PHE A 26 0.25 7.11 9.23
CA PHE A 26 0.12 5.73 9.70
C PHE A 26 0.20 4.72 8.54
N TYR A 27 -0.53 5.01 7.47
CA TYR A 27 -0.50 4.24 6.24
C TYR A 27 0.90 4.18 5.62
N LEU A 28 1.60 5.32 5.50
CA LEU A 28 2.96 5.38 4.96
C LEU A 28 3.95 4.54 5.77
N GLN A 29 3.83 4.54 7.11
CA GLN A 29 4.69 3.71 7.94
C GLN A 29 4.38 2.22 7.77
N ILE A 30 3.10 1.82 7.74
CA ILE A 30 2.72 0.41 7.51
C ILE A 30 3.27 -0.06 6.16
N ARG A 31 3.08 0.72 5.10
CA ARG A 31 3.61 0.41 3.77
C ARG A 31 5.12 0.17 3.83
N ARG A 32 5.85 1.09 4.46
CA ARG A 32 7.30 0.98 4.63
C ARG A 32 7.70 -0.28 5.39
N ASP A 33 7.01 -0.59 6.48
CA ASP A 33 7.36 -1.75 7.32
C ASP A 33 7.02 -3.08 6.64
N ILE A 34 5.98 -3.13 5.80
CA ILE A 34 5.68 -4.28 4.93
C ILE A 34 6.78 -4.45 3.88
N VAL A 35 7.12 -3.40 3.13
CA VAL A 35 8.18 -3.45 2.10
C VAL A 35 9.54 -3.84 2.68
N GLN A 36 9.84 -3.37 3.90
CA GLN A 36 11.07 -3.72 4.61
C GLN A 36 11.03 -5.09 5.30
N GLY A 37 9.91 -5.83 5.23
CA GLY A 37 9.75 -7.14 5.87
C GLY A 37 9.73 -7.12 7.40
N LYS A 38 9.56 -5.93 8.01
CA LYS A 38 9.48 -5.75 9.47
C LYS A 38 8.09 -6.08 10.01
N LEU A 39 7.07 -5.92 9.18
CA LEU A 39 5.69 -6.26 9.49
C LEU A 39 5.22 -7.37 8.56
N GLN A 40 5.05 -8.58 9.11
CA GLN A 40 4.46 -9.69 8.38
C GLN A 40 2.93 -9.52 8.40
N VAL A 41 2.34 -9.31 7.24
CA VAL A 41 0.89 -9.24 7.05
C VAL A 41 0.45 -10.35 6.09
N PRO A 42 -0.80 -10.82 6.18
CA PRO A 42 -1.36 -11.72 5.17
C PRO A 42 -1.25 -11.11 3.77
N ALA A 43 -1.02 -11.95 2.75
CA ALA A 43 -0.89 -11.49 1.37
C ALA A 43 -2.08 -10.62 0.89
N ASN A 44 -3.29 -10.95 1.34
CA ASN A 44 -4.50 -10.18 1.03
C ASN A 44 -4.43 -8.75 1.57
N THR A 45 -3.96 -8.58 2.80
CA THR A 45 -3.80 -7.27 3.45
C THR A 45 -2.69 -6.48 2.77
N ALA A 46 -1.58 -7.11 2.39
CA ALA A 46 -0.52 -6.47 1.62
C ALA A 46 -1.05 -5.95 0.26
N CYS A 47 -1.83 -6.77 -0.45
CA CYS A 47 -2.44 -6.37 -1.73
C CYS A 47 -3.42 -5.20 -1.59
N LEU A 48 -4.21 -5.17 -0.51
CA LEU A 48 -5.12 -4.07 -0.22
C LEU A 48 -4.36 -2.77 0.09
N ILE A 49 -3.31 -2.84 0.91
CA ILE A 49 -2.49 -1.66 1.21
C ILE A 49 -1.79 -1.16 -0.05
N ALA A 50 -1.29 -2.08 -0.89
CA ALA A 50 -0.70 -1.76 -2.18
C ALA A 50 -1.70 -1.11 -3.15
N SER A 51 -2.96 -1.55 -3.20
CA SER A 51 -3.94 -0.91 -4.09
C SER A 51 -4.23 0.54 -3.69
N PHE A 52 -4.27 0.85 -2.39
CA PHE A 52 -4.33 2.24 -1.93
C PHE A 52 -3.08 3.05 -2.29
N THR A 53 -1.90 2.41 -2.40
CA THR A 53 -0.66 3.08 -2.80
C THR A 53 -0.79 3.46 -4.26
N VAL A 54 -1.19 2.49 -5.08
CA VAL A 54 -1.40 2.68 -6.50
C VAL A 54 -2.43 3.77 -6.75
N GLN A 55 -3.58 3.75 -6.07
CA GLN A 55 -4.59 4.80 -6.15
C GLN A 55 -4.04 6.19 -5.79
N SER A 56 -3.16 6.27 -4.79
CA SER A 56 -2.56 7.54 -4.37
C SER A 56 -1.46 8.04 -5.32
N GLU A 57 -0.75 7.14 -6.00
CA GLU A 57 0.38 7.46 -6.87
C GLU A 57 -0.01 7.62 -8.35
N LEU A 58 -0.95 6.81 -8.83
CA LEU A 58 -1.44 6.80 -10.21
C LEU A 58 -2.81 7.46 -10.38
N GLY A 59 -3.52 7.76 -9.30
CA GLY A 59 -4.90 8.23 -9.36
C GLY A 59 -5.86 7.09 -9.71
N ASP A 60 -7.04 7.42 -10.24
CA ASP A 60 -8.09 6.44 -10.56
C ASP A 60 -7.65 5.47 -11.67
N TYR A 61 -8.20 4.26 -11.65
CA TYR A 61 -7.92 3.28 -12.69
C TYR A 61 -8.48 3.69 -14.06
N HIS A 62 -7.60 3.87 -15.05
CA HIS A 62 -7.96 4.09 -16.45
C HIS A 62 -7.54 2.89 -17.32
N PRO A 63 -8.47 2.21 -18.02
CA PRO A 63 -8.15 1.02 -18.84
C PRO A 63 -7.23 1.31 -20.03
N GLU A 64 -7.16 2.56 -20.49
CA GLU A 64 -6.25 2.99 -21.57
C GLU A 64 -4.80 3.14 -21.10
N GLU A 65 -4.60 3.47 -19.82
CA GLU A 65 -3.28 3.72 -19.22
C GLU A 65 -2.77 2.52 -18.41
N HIS A 66 -3.68 1.78 -17.78
CA HIS A 66 -3.39 0.68 -16.85
C HIS A 66 -3.61 -0.69 -17.50
N GLY A 67 -2.85 -0.96 -18.56
CA GLY A 67 -2.79 -2.26 -19.21
C GLY A 67 -2.04 -3.33 -18.41
N PRO A 68 -1.98 -4.59 -18.87
CA PRO A 68 -1.29 -5.67 -18.15
C PRO A 68 0.15 -5.32 -17.78
N GLY A 69 0.53 -5.52 -16.51
CA GLY A 69 1.89 -5.28 -16.01
C GLY A 69 2.22 -3.83 -15.67
N TYR A 70 1.25 -2.91 -15.65
CA TYR A 70 1.48 -1.52 -15.21
C TYR A 70 2.02 -1.42 -13.77
N LEU A 71 1.73 -2.42 -12.93
CA LEU A 71 2.19 -2.53 -11.55
C LEU A 71 3.57 -3.15 -11.39
N THR A 72 4.10 -3.83 -12.42
CA THR A 72 5.35 -4.60 -12.34
C THR A 72 6.57 -3.71 -12.07
N ARG A 73 6.49 -2.43 -12.46
CA ARG A 73 7.56 -1.45 -12.20
C ARG A 73 7.47 -0.81 -10.81
N LEU A 74 6.35 -1.00 -10.10
CA LEU A 74 6.16 -0.47 -8.75
C LEU A 74 6.60 -1.51 -7.73
N GLN A 75 7.47 -1.12 -6.79
CA GLN A 75 7.87 -1.98 -5.69
C GLN A 75 6.85 -1.91 -4.55
N LEU A 76 5.70 -2.59 -4.71
CA LEU A 76 4.57 -2.46 -3.80
C LEU A 76 4.66 -3.42 -2.61
N ILE A 77 5.13 -4.65 -2.83
CA ILE A 77 5.14 -5.73 -1.84
C ILE A 77 6.47 -6.50 -1.95
N PRO A 78 7.08 -6.94 -0.84
CA PRO A 78 8.27 -7.79 -0.90
C PRO A 78 7.93 -9.13 -1.56
N GLY A 79 8.74 -9.54 -2.54
CA GLY A 79 8.49 -10.78 -3.30
C GLY A 79 7.25 -10.72 -4.19
N GLN A 80 6.94 -9.54 -4.74
CA GLN A 80 5.83 -9.30 -5.66
C GLN A 80 5.76 -10.39 -6.76
N THR A 81 4.60 -11.03 -6.86
CA THR A 81 4.29 -12.06 -7.87
C THR A 81 3.18 -11.56 -8.79
N GLU A 82 3.03 -12.17 -9.97
CA GLU A 82 1.94 -11.83 -10.91
C GLU A 82 0.55 -12.01 -10.30
N GLU A 83 0.37 -12.98 -9.40
CA GLU A 83 -0.91 -13.17 -8.69
C GLU A 83 -1.23 -12.00 -7.76
N MET A 84 -0.21 -11.49 -7.05
CA MET A 84 -0.36 -10.30 -6.21
C MET A 84 -0.66 -9.07 -7.07
N GLU A 85 0.04 -8.89 -8.19
CA GLU A 85 -0.20 -7.77 -9.12
C GLU A 85 -1.63 -7.79 -9.66
N ARG A 86 -2.13 -8.96 -10.08
CA ARG A 86 -3.53 -9.11 -10.48
C ARG A 86 -4.47 -8.69 -9.37
N LYS A 87 -4.24 -9.18 -8.15
CA LYS A 87 -5.08 -8.84 -7.00
C LYS A 87 -5.07 -7.35 -6.68
N ILE A 88 -3.91 -6.71 -6.73
CA ILE A 88 -3.76 -5.27 -6.53
C ILE A 88 -4.52 -4.51 -7.61
N SER A 89 -4.40 -4.92 -8.88
CA SER A 89 -5.11 -4.28 -9.97
C SER A 89 -6.63 -4.44 -9.86
N GLU A 90 -7.12 -5.59 -9.42
CA GLU A 90 -8.56 -5.79 -9.19
C GLU A 90 -9.06 -4.89 -8.06
N LEU A 91 -8.27 -4.74 -6.99
CA LEU A 91 -8.60 -3.82 -5.89
C LEU A 91 -8.50 -2.36 -6.32
N HIS A 92 -7.57 -2.00 -7.20
CA HIS A 92 -7.42 -0.65 -7.74
C HIS A 92 -8.64 -0.22 -8.57
N LYS A 93 -9.26 -1.15 -9.30
CA LYS A 93 -10.51 -0.90 -10.04
C LYS A 93 -11.75 -0.67 -9.16
N LEU A 94 -11.67 -0.97 -7.86
CA LEU A 94 -12.79 -0.88 -6.93
C LEU A 94 -12.79 0.42 -6.11
N HIS A 95 -11.72 1.21 -6.20
CA HIS A 95 -11.63 2.54 -5.60
C HIS A 95 -12.29 3.58 -6.51
#